data_AF-A0A822FEP2-F1
#
_entry.id   AF-A0A822FEP2-F1
#
_cell.length_a   1.000
_cell.length_b   1.000
_cell.length_c   1.000
_cell.angle_alpha   90.00
_cell.angle_beta   90.00
_cell.angle_gamma   90.00
#
_symmetry.space_group_name_H-M   'P 1'
#
loop_
_entity.id
_entity.type
_entity.pdbx_description
1 polymer ?
#
loop_
_entity_poly.entity_id
_entity_poly.type
_entity_poly.pdbx_seq_one_letter_code
_entity_poly.pdbx_strand_id
1 'polypeptide(L)'
;LDPTQDPMEMVKQLKKNCIDFMGLEKQLRQYAEWQALLATNSLSPINEDQLENEDIYNVSQWSMEIDLRKDIWKYVEITSSSIKEWKNTFINKFNIHRAQEKLECWMKIADDFKEKISEDDPIVLHWIKMLQDFEQNLELLKKLLSDAMTTEQWKLLFRANGHEYDPHHNYRIQDLIELNILQIENQDVFIQIHKQATREQKLKDKLMHMQTWLSELHYRMAKYKPPLKITTVRNRITSSYRQRLSRYRELRSRTPTAIKTSTEVLVTTEPSIDTVEEAYIMINSQEILRLIEDRLLLLYTNEPFHSNVDTRREQFQQYYRLFDNVKEMTQLWFETQNRWIFLRSALANLNIKTDEQTNLKQIYMKFTEIDENFRVIY
;
A
#
# COMPACT_ATOMS: atom_id res chain seq x y z
N LEU A 1 38.71 -34.43 4.96
CA LEU A 1 37.38 -35.01 4.68
C LEU A 1 36.87 -34.39 3.39
N ASP A 2 36.30 -35.20 2.50
CA ASP A 2 35.85 -34.75 1.18
C ASP A 2 34.45 -34.12 1.29
N PRO A 3 34.27 -32.86 0.87
CA PRO A 3 32.98 -32.17 0.95
C PRO A 3 31.90 -32.78 0.04
N THR A 4 32.26 -33.67 -0.89
CA THR A 4 31.31 -34.32 -1.81
C THR A 4 30.64 -35.58 -1.24
N GLN A 5 31.05 -36.02 -0.05
CA GLN A 5 30.49 -37.20 0.61
C GLN A 5 29.07 -36.94 1.11
N ASP A 6 28.23 -37.99 1.14
CA ASP A 6 26.87 -37.89 1.65
C ASP A 6 26.87 -37.43 3.13
N PRO A 7 26.29 -36.25 3.44
CA PRO A 7 26.26 -35.72 4.80
C PRO A 7 25.69 -36.70 5.82
N MET A 8 24.66 -37.47 5.44
CA MET A 8 23.99 -38.41 6.34
C MET A 8 24.92 -39.56 6.75
N GLU A 9 25.63 -40.13 5.77
CA GLU A 9 26.60 -41.21 6.01
C GLU A 9 27.82 -40.69 6.77
N MET A 10 28.26 -39.45 6.50
CA MET A 10 29.35 -38.81 7.24
C MET A 10 29.01 -38.53 8.70
N VAL A 11 27.80 -38.04 9.00
CA VAL A 11 27.32 -37.87 10.37
C VAL A 11 27.29 -39.22 11.10
N LYS A 12 26.90 -40.31 10.42
CA LYS A 12 26.87 -41.65 11.00
C LYS A 12 28.27 -42.19 11.29
N GLN A 13 29.21 -42.03 10.36
CA GLN A 13 30.61 -42.42 10.54
C GLN A 13 31.27 -41.61 11.66
N LEU A 14 31.08 -40.29 11.69
CA LEU A 14 31.60 -39.44 12.75
C LEU A 14 31.01 -39.79 14.11
N LYS A 15 29.71 -40.08 14.22
CA LYS A 15 29.11 -40.54 15.48
C LYS A 15 29.78 -41.81 16.00
N LYS A 16 30.06 -42.77 15.12
CA LYS A 16 30.76 -44.00 15.50
C LYS A 16 32.19 -43.69 15.97
N ASN A 17 32.94 -42.91 15.20
CA ASN A 17 34.31 -42.53 15.53
C ASN A 17 34.39 -41.72 16.84
N CYS A 18 33.43 -40.84 17.13
CA CYS A 18 33.34 -40.13 18.41
C CYS A 18 33.18 -41.08 19.59
N ILE A 19 32.35 -42.12 19.45
CA ILE A 19 32.13 -43.10 20.54
C ILE A 19 33.41 -43.88 20.80
N ASP A 20 34.08 -44.32 19.73
CA ASP A 20 35.34 -45.04 19.83
C ASP A 20 36.44 -44.15 20.45
N PHE A 21 36.51 -42.87 20.04
CA PHE A 21 37.46 -41.90 20.57
C PHE A 21 37.20 -41.54 22.03
N MET A 22 35.94 -41.31 22.45
CA MET A 22 35.59 -41.09 23.85
C MET A 22 35.93 -42.31 24.73
N GLY A 23 35.81 -43.53 24.17
CA GLY A 23 36.26 -44.75 24.82
C GLY A 23 37.77 -44.74 25.09
N LEU A 24 38.56 -44.35 24.09
CA LEU A 24 40.02 -44.21 24.20
C LEU A 24 40.43 -43.07 25.16
N GLU A 25 39.77 -41.91 25.09
CA GLU A 25 40.01 -40.79 26.00
C GLU A 25 39.78 -41.20 27.47
N LYS A 26 38.70 -41.95 27.73
CA LYS A 26 38.41 -42.47 29.07
C LYS A 26 39.51 -43.44 29.54
N GLN A 27 39.98 -44.32 28.66
CA GLN A 27 41.08 -45.24 28.98
C GLN A 27 42.37 -44.48 29.27
N LEU A 28 42.71 -43.46 28.46
CA LEU A 28 43.92 -42.63 28.66
C LEU A 28 43.87 -41.84 29.98
N ARG A 29 42.72 -41.25 30.33
CA ARG A 29 42.55 -40.60 31.64
C ARG A 29 42.71 -41.58 32.80
N GLN A 30 42.17 -42.79 32.66
CA GLN A 30 42.40 -43.84 33.65
C GLN A 30 43.89 -44.18 33.73
N TYR A 31 44.60 -44.42 32.63
CA TYR A 31 46.04 -44.67 32.68
C TYR A 31 46.83 -43.55 33.36
N ALA A 32 46.50 -42.29 33.08
CA ALA A 32 47.11 -41.14 33.75
C ALA A 32 46.83 -41.11 35.26
N GLU A 33 45.60 -41.42 35.70
CA GLU A 33 45.25 -41.56 37.12
C GLU A 33 46.07 -42.67 37.80
N TRP A 34 46.25 -43.80 37.13
CA TRP A 34 47.03 -44.92 37.66
C TRP A 34 48.53 -44.58 37.73
N GLN A 35 49.07 -43.86 36.75
CA GLN A 35 50.45 -43.35 36.80
C GLN A 35 50.63 -42.35 37.93
N ALA A 36 49.72 -41.40 38.13
CA ALA A 36 49.78 -40.45 39.25
C ALA A 36 49.74 -41.15 40.62
N LEU A 37 48.94 -42.22 40.76
CA LEU A 37 48.88 -43.06 41.96
C LEU A 37 50.16 -43.88 42.19
N LEU A 38 50.85 -44.27 41.12
CA LEU A 38 52.14 -44.98 41.20
C LEU A 38 53.30 -44.02 41.51
N ALA A 39 53.30 -42.83 40.89
CA ALA A 39 54.28 -41.78 41.12
C ALA A 39 54.24 -41.24 42.55
N THR A 40 53.04 -41.05 43.12
CA THR A 40 52.85 -40.63 44.53
C THR A 40 53.36 -41.63 45.57
N ASN A 41 53.58 -42.89 45.18
CA ASN A 41 54.15 -43.93 46.04
C ASN A 41 55.66 -44.17 45.81
N SER A 42 56.28 -43.49 44.83
CA SER A 42 57.70 -43.65 44.52
C SER A 42 58.49 -42.38 44.90
N LEU A 43 59.40 -42.50 45.85
CA LEU A 43 60.34 -41.44 46.26
C LEU A 43 61.44 -41.28 45.20
N SER A 44 61.19 -40.51 44.14
CA SER A 44 62.27 -39.87 43.36
C SER A 44 61.73 -38.68 42.56
N PRO A 45 62.40 -37.51 42.56
CA PRO A 45 62.01 -36.36 41.76
C PRO A 45 62.56 -36.55 40.34
N ILE A 46 61.72 -37.00 39.42
CA ILE A 46 61.97 -36.91 37.99
C ILE A 46 61.10 -35.78 37.44
N ASN A 47 61.66 -34.98 36.55
CA ASN A 47 61.00 -33.84 35.88
C ASN A 47 59.84 -34.32 34.97
N GLU A 48 58.75 -34.80 35.55
CA GLU A 48 57.58 -35.40 34.87
C GLU A 48 56.48 -34.39 34.50
N ASP A 49 56.53 -33.17 35.03
CA ASP A 49 55.42 -32.20 34.91
C ASP A 49 55.15 -31.65 33.48
N GLN A 50 56.05 -31.89 32.51
CA GLN A 50 55.93 -31.30 31.17
C GLN A 50 55.38 -32.24 30.08
N LEU A 51 55.57 -33.56 30.18
CA LEU A 51 55.12 -34.51 29.14
C LEU A 51 53.70 -35.03 29.39
N GLU A 52 53.32 -35.22 30.66
CA GLU A 52 52.03 -35.85 31.03
C GLU A 52 50.81 -34.93 30.83
N ASN A 53 51.02 -33.61 30.85
CA ASN A 53 49.95 -32.64 30.60
C ASN A 53 49.72 -32.36 29.11
N GLU A 54 50.73 -32.52 28.26
CA GLU A 54 50.61 -32.27 26.81
C GLU A 54 49.69 -33.30 26.14
N ASP A 55 49.82 -34.58 26.47
CA ASP A 55 49.00 -35.63 25.85
C ASP A 55 47.52 -35.54 26.25
N ILE A 56 47.22 -35.24 27.54
CA ILE A 56 45.84 -35.05 28.00
C ILE A 56 45.25 -33.77 27.41
N TYR A 57 46.03 -32.69 27.31
CA TYR A 57 45.62 -31.46 26.66
C TYR A 57 45.33 -31.68 25.17
N ASN A 58 46.21 -32.39 24.46
CA ASN A 58 46.05 -32.73 23.04
C ASN A 58 44.82 -33.60 22.79
N VAL A 59 44.56 -34.61 23.63
CA VAL A 59 43.35 -35.43 23.55
C VAL A 59 42.10 -34.58 23.78
N SER A 60 42.12 -33.65 24.74
CA SER A 60 41.02 -32.71 24.95
C SER A 60 40.80 -31.79 23.74
N GLN A 61 41.87 -31.31 23.10
CA GLN A 61 41.79 -30.49 21.89
C GLN A 61 41.21 -31.29 20.71
N TRP A 62 41.66 -32.52 20.48
CA TRP A 62 41.12 -33.40 19.44
C TRP A 62 39.65 -33.76 19.70
N SER A 63 39.26 -33.96 20.97
CA SER A 63 37.86 -34.19 21.36
C SER A 63 36.98 -33.00 20.96
N MET A 64 37.43 -31.77 21.24
CA MET A 64 36.74 -30.54 20.82
C MET A 64 36.66 -30.41 19.30
N GLU A 65 37.74 -30.69 18.57
CA GLU A 65 37.79 -30.60 17.11
C GLU A 65 36.85 -31.63 16.45
N ILE A 66 36.81 -32.85 16.97
CA ILE A 66 35.91 -33.92 16.53
C ILE A 66 34.44 -33.54 16.74
N ASP A 67 34.09 -33.01 17.92
CA ASP A 67 32.72 -32.59 18.22
C ASP A 67 32.29 -31.43 17.31
N LEU A 68 33.18 -30.48 17.08
CA LEU A 68 32.93 -29.35 16.20
C LEU A 68 32.75 -29.81 14.75
N ARG A 69 33.56 -30.77 14.28
CA ARG A 69 33.42 -31.38 12.95
C ARG A 69 32.10 -32.12 12.78
N LYS A 70 31.68 -32.85 13.81
CA LYS A 70 30.38 -33.54 13.86
C LYS A 70 29.23 -32.53 13.80
N ASP A 71 29.33 -31.40 14.48
CA ASP A 71 28.30 -30.38 14.46
C ASP A 71 28.16 -29.72 13.08
N ILE A 72 29.27 -29.42 12.39
CA ILE A 72 29.23 -28.92 11.01
C ILE A 72 28.48 -29.89 10.10
N TRP A 73 28.83 -31.17 10.14
CA TRP A 73 28.17 -32.17 9.29
C TRP A 73 26.67 -32.31 9.60
N LYS A 74 26.25 -32.17 10.87
CA LYS A 74 24.82 -32.11 11.21
C LYS A 74 24.13 -30.90 10.56
N TYR A 75 24.77 -29.72 10.59
CA TYR A 75 24.20 -28.54 9.94
C TYR A 75 24.15 -28.68 8.42
N VAL A 76 25.19 -29.23 7.80
CA VAL A 76 25.21 -29.53 6.35
C VAL A 76 24.08 -30.50 5.99
N GLU A 77 23.85 -31.54 6.78
CA GLU A 77 22.75 -32.50 6.57
C GLU A 77 21.36 -31.81 6.69
N ILE A 78 21.15 -31.04 7.76
CA ILE A 78 19.89 -30.34 8.02
C ILE A 78 19.60 -29.31 6.92
N THR A 79 20.61 -28.53 6.53
CA THR A 79 20.49 -27.49 5.50
C THR A 79 20.24 -28.09 4.13
N SER A 80 21.03 -29.10 3.73
CA SER A 80 20.84 -29.83 2.46
C SER A 80 19.44 -30.45 2.35
N SER A 81 18.97 -31.10 3.42
CA SER A 81 17.63 -31.69 3.48
C SER A 81 16.54 -30.63 3.37
N SER A 82 16.67 -29.53 4.11
CA SER A 82 15.71 -28.42 4.07
C SER A 82 15.66 -27.74 2.70
N ILE A 83 16.81 -27.49 2.07
CA ILE A 83 16.90 -26.91 0.73
C ILE A 83 16.25 -27.85 -0.29
N LYS A 84 16.49 -29.17 -0.18
CA LYS A 84 15.85 -30.16 -1.03
C LYS A 84 14.33 -30.19 -0.86
N GLU A 85 13.83 -30.08 0.37
CA GLU A 85 12.40 -29.95 0.64
C GLU A 85 11.84 -28.68 -0.01
N TRP A 86 12.49 -27.53 0.21
CA TRP A 86 12.08 -26.25 -0.37
C TRP A 86 12.04 -26.29 -1.89
N LYS A 87 13.05 -26.86 -2.54
CA LYS A 87 13.07 -27.07 -3.99
C LYS A 87 11.87 -27.89 -4.47
N ASN A 88 11.42 -28.87 -3.69
CA ASN A 88 10.26 -29.70 -4.02
C ASN A 88 8.89 -29.08 -3.66
N THR A 89 8.87 -27.92 -2.99
CA THR A 89 7.61 -27.22 -2.72
C THR A 89 7.08 -26.50 -3.95
N PHE A 90 5.75 -26.46 -4.06
CA PHE A 90 5.07 -25.67 -5.07
C PHE A 90 5.28 -24.17 -4.81
N ILE A 91 5.43 -23.42 -5.90
CA ILE A 91 5.61 -21.96 -5.88
C ILE A 91 4.54 -21.29 -5.00
N ASN A 92 3.27 -21.64 -5.17
CA ASN A 92 2.15 -21.05 -4.42
C ASN A 92 2.11 -21.37 -2.92
N LYS A 93 2.87 -22.36 -2.45
CA LYS A 93 2.95 -22.76 -1.03
C LYS A 93 4.28 -22.40 -0.39
N PHE A 94 5.22 -21.90 -1.17
CA PHE A 94 6.55 -21.61 -0.68
C PHE A 94 6.55 -20.32 0.15
N ASN A 95 7.05 -20.42 1.40
CA ASN A 95 7.19 -19.28 2.28
C ASN A 95 8.61 -18.71 2.19
N ILE A 96 8.77 -17.67 1.38
CA ILE A 96 10.05 -17.00 1.14
C ILE A 96 10.62 -16.41 2.43
N HIS A 97 9.79 -15.75 3.25
CA HIS A 97 10.25 -15.09 4.48
C HIS A 97 10.90 -16.10 5.43
N ARG A 98 10.23 -17.23 5.66
CA ARG A 98 10.75 -18.29 6.53
C ARG A 98 12.04 -18.92 5.99
N ALA A 99 12.16 -19.03 4.66
CA ALA A 99 13.38 -19.53 4.03
C ALA A 99 14.53 -18.52 4.18
N GLN A 100 14.27 -17.21 4.03
CA GLN A 100 15.26 -16.14 4.22
C GLN A 100 15.78 -16.13 5.67
N GLU A 101 14.89 -16.12 6.66
CA GLU A 101 15.29 -16.13 8.09
C GLU A 101 16.17 -17.33 8.44
N LYS A 102 15.83 -18.52 7.93
CA LYS A 102 16.62 -19.72 8.16
C LYS A 102 17.98 -19.66 7.47
N LEU A 103 18.03 -19.14 6.25
CA LEU A 103 19.27 -19.00 5.50
C LEU A 103 20.22 -18.01 6.18
N GLU A 104 19.73 -16.86 6.63
CA GLU A 104 20.51 -15.89 7.42
C GLU A 104 21.05 -16.51 8.73
N CYS A 105 20.24 -17.34 9.40
CA CYS A 105 20.67 -18.05 10.59
C CYS A 105 21.79 -19.06 10.28
N TRP A 106 21.64 -19.86 9.23
CA TRP A 106 22.66 -20.83 8.82
C TRP A 106 23.94 -20.17 8.33
N MET A 107 23.86 -19.04 7.64
CA MET A 107 25.03 -18.25 7.25
C MET A 107 25.82 -17.76 8.46
N LYS A 108 25.15 -17.19 9.47
CA LYS A 108 25.81 -16.78 10.73
C LYS A 108 26.50 -17.95 11.43
N ILE A 109 25.84 -19.11 11.47
CA ILE A 109 26.43 -20.31 12.07
C ILE A 109 27.64 -20.79 11.25
N ALA A 110 27.59 -20.73 9.92
CA ALA A 110 28.70 -21.09 9.07
C ALA A 110 29.91 -20.15 9.26
N ASP A 111 29.66 -18.85 9.42
CA ASP A 111 30.68 -17.85 9.76
C ASP A 111 31.31 -18.15 11.14
N ASP A 112 30.50 -18.44 12.16
CA ASP A 112 30.99 -18.84 13.50
C ASP A 112 31.89 -20.09 13.44
N PHE A 113 31.60 -21.05 12.55
CA PHE A 113 32.43 -22.24 12.36
C PHE A 113 33.71 -21.94 11.59
N LYS A 114 33.65 -21.01 10.63
CA LYS A 114 34.81 -20.53 9.89
C LYS A 114 35.86 -19.90 10.82
N GLU A 115 35.42 -19.15 11.84
CA GLU A 115 36.30 -18.57 12.86
C GLU A 115 36.93 -19.62 13.80
N LYS A 116 36.28 -20.76 14.03
CA LYS A 116 36.70 -21.75 15.05
C LYS A 116 37.61 -22.87 14.55
N ILE A 117 37.54 -23.28 13.28
CA ILE A 117 38.43 -24.33 12.73
C ILE A 117 39.58 -23.73 11.96
N SER A 118 39.25 -23.01 10.89
CA SER A 118 40.17 -22.44 9.91
C SER A 118 39.34 -21.81 8.80
N GLU A 119 39.79 -20.67 8.26
CA GLU A 119 39.10 -19.98 7.18
C GLU A 119 39.03 -20.80 5.88
N ASP A 120 39.95 -21.75 5.70
CA ASP A 120 40.13 -22.54 4.47
C ASP A 120 39.55 -23.97 4.58
N ASP A 121 38.74 -24.26 5.60
CA ASP A 121 38.17 -25.60 5.70
C ASP A 121 37.24 -25.92 4.51
N PRO A 122 37.50 -26.99 3.75
CA PRO A 122 36.80 -27.27 2.50
C PRO A 122 35.31 -27.59 2.70
N ILE A 123 34.91 -28.06 3.89
CA ILE A 123 33.53 -28.43 4.17
C ILE A 123 32.73 -27.19 4.51
N VAL A 124 33.28 -26.31 5.35
CA VAL A 124 32.66 -25.02 5.66
C VAL A 124 32.54 -24.18 4.39
N LEU A 125 33.57 -24.12 3.56
CA LEU A 125 33.51 -23.43 2.26
C LEU A 125 32.46 -24.02 1.32
N HIS A 126 32.37 -25.36 1.23
CA HIS A 126 31.34 -26.02 0.43
C HIS A 126 29.92 -25.71 0.95
N TRP A 127 29.74 -25.71 2.28
CA TRP A 127 28.48 -25.39 2.90
C TRP A 127 28.05 -23.93 2.66
N ILE A 128 28.97 -22.98 2.85
CA ILE A 128 28.74 -21.56 2.55
C ILE A 128 28.36 -21.39 1.08
N LYS A 129 29.08 -22.03 0.16
CA LYS A 129 28.75 -21.97 -1.28
C LYS A 129 27.33 -22.48 -1.55
N MET A 130 26.94 -23.61 -0.95
CA MET A 130 25.58 -24.16 -1.10
C MET A 130 24.51 -23.18 -0.61
N LEU A 131 24.76 -22.49 0.50
CA LEU A 131 23.85 -21.47 1.03
C LEU A 131 23.77 -20.25 0.09
N GLN A 132 24.91 -19.75 -0.38
CA GLN A 132 24.99 -18.62 -1.31
C GLN A 132 24.30 -18.92 -2.65
N ASP A 133 24.50 -20.12 -3.21
CA ASP A 133 23.84 -20.54 -4.45
C ASP A 133 22.31 -20.56 -4.27
N PHE A 134 21.81 -20.99 -3.11
CA PHE A 134 20.38 -20.95 -2.83
C PHE A 134 19.87 -19.53 -2.52
N GLU A 135 20.67 -18.68 -1.87
CA GLU A 135 20.33 -17.28 -1.58
C GLU A 135 20.07 -16.47 -2.86
N GLN A 136 20.93 -16.62 -3.87
CA GLN A 136 20.75 -15.97 -5.17
C GLN A 136 19.41 -16.36 -5.82
N ASN A 137 19.07 -17.65 -5.78
CA ASN A 137 17.78 -18.14 -6.24
C ASN A 137 16.61 -17.56 -5.42
N LEU A 138 16.80 -17.41 -4.12
CA LEU A 138 15.78 -16.91 -3.20
C LEU A 138 15.45 -15.44 -3.42
N GLU A 139 16.44 -14.60 -3.72
CA GLU A 139 16.22 -13.20 -4.08
C GLU A 139 15.39 -13.03 -5.37
N LEU A 140 15.62 -13.92 -6.35
CA LEU A 140 14.84 -13.96 -7.58
C LEU A 140 13.42 -14.47 -7.33
N LEU A 141 13.28 -15.54 -6.55
CA LEU A 141 11.99 -16.08 -6.12
C LEU A 141 11.16 -15.03 -5.37
N LYS A 142 11.77 -14.21 -4.52
CA LYS A 142 11.09 -13.11 -3.81
C LYS A 142 10.38 -12.14 -4.74
N LYS A 143 11.00 -11.83 -5.89
CA LYS A 143 10.42 -10.96 -6.90
C LYS A 143 9.37 -11.71 -7.74
N LEU A 144 9.58 -12.99 -8.05
CA LEU A 144 8.65 -13.83 -8.85
C LEU A 144 7.34 -14.11 -8.12
N LEU A 145 7.42 -14.34 -6.82
CA LEU A 145 6.29 -14.63 -5.94
C LEU A 145 5.63 -13.37 -5.40
N SER A 146 5.98 -12.20 -5.94
CA SER A 146 5.24 -10.99 -5.62
C SER A 146 3.83 -11.06 -6.21
N ASP A 147 2.85 -10.53 -5.48
CA ASP A 147 1.45 -10.46 -5.92
C ASP A 147 1.27 -9.67 -7.24
N ALA A 148 2.31 -8.96 -7.69
CA ALA A 148 2.31 -8.24 -8.95
C ALA A 148 2.42 -9.17 -10.18
N MET A 149 2.93 -10.39 -10.03
CA MET A 149 3.13 -11.32 -11.15
C MET A 149 1.83 -12.04 -11.52
N THR A 150 1.19 -11.64 -12.61
CA THR A 150 0.01 -12.32 -13.15
C THR A 150 0.39 -13.38 -14.18
N THR A 151 -0.58 -14.19 -14.60
CA THR A 151 -0.44 -15.24 -15.62
C THR A 151 0.17 -14.70 -16.93
N GLU A 152 -0.08 -13.45 -17.29
CA GLU A 152 0.50 -12.82 -18.50
C GLU A 152 2.00 -12.59 -18.35
N GLN A 153 2.47 -12.11 -17.18
CA GLN A 153 3.90 -11.92 -16.95
C GLN A 153 4.63 -13.25 -16.81
N TRP A 154 3.99 -14.28 -16.25
CA TRP A 154 4.54 -15.64 -16.27
C TRP A 154 4.70 -16.17 -17.70
N LYS A 155 3.74 -15.93 -18.60
CA LYS A 155 3.89 -16.26 -20.04
C LYS A 155 5.05 -15.52 -20.69
N LEU A 156 5.20 -14.23 -20.41
CA LEU A 156 6.32 -13.43 -20.94
C LEU A 156 7.67 -13.94 -20.43
N LEU A 157 7.73 -14.31 -19.15
CA LEU A 157 8.94 -14.86 -18.53
C LEU A 157 9.35 -16.19 -19.15
N PHE A 158 8.42 -17.14 -19.27
CA PHE A 158 8.70 -18.44 -19.89
C PHE A 158 9.09 -18.28 -21.36
N ARG A 159 8.39 -17.43 -22.10
CA ARG A 159 8.72 -17.13 -23.50
C ARG A 159 10.12 -16.55 -23.66
N ALA A 160 10.53 -15.64 -22.77
CA ALA A 160 11.87 -15.07 -22.78
C ALA A 160 12.96 -16.13 -22.56
N ASN A 161 12.64 -17.20 -21.83
CA ASN A 161 13.51 -18.35 -21.60
C ASN A 161 13.35 -19.47 -22.66
N GLY A 162 12.56 -19.25 -23.72
CA GLY A 162 12.34 -20.25 -24.77
C GLY A 162 11.37 -21.39 -24.38
N HIS A 163 10.61 -21.22 -23.31
CA HIS A 163 9.63 -22.20 -22.83
C HIS A 163 8.18 -21.70 -23.01
N GLU A 164 7.24 -22.63 -23.10
CA GLU A 164 5.81 -22.31 -23.06
C GLU A 164 5.30 -22.43 -21.62
N TYR A 165 4.52 -21.43 -21.18
CA TYR A 165 3.91 -21.43 -19.87
C TYR A 165 2.53 -22.08 -19.91
N ASP A 166 2.32 -23.10 -19.09
CA ASP A 166 1.02 -23.71 -18.85
C ASP A 166 0.42 -23.16 -17.54
N PRO A 167 -0.68 -22.37 -17.60
CA PRO A 167 -1.37 -21.86 -16.41
C PRO A 167 -1.94 -22.93 -15.48
N HIS A 168 -2.17 -24.15 -15.98
CA HIS A 168 -2.73 -25.26 -15.19
C HIS A 168 -1.64 -26.11 -14.51
N HIS A 169 -0.38 -25.89 -14.85
CA HIS A 169 0.73 -26.62 -14.28
C HIS A 169 1.15 -26.03 -12.92
N ASN A 170 1.19 -26.89 -11.90
CA ASN A 170 1.68 -26.51 -10.58
C ASN A 170 3.20 -26.65 -10.52
N TYR A 171 3.90 -25.62 -10.99
CA TYR A 171 5.36 -25.59 -10.96
C TYR A 171 5.90 -25.61 -9.52
N ARG A 172 6.92 -26.42 -9.31
CA ARG A 172 7.79 -26.45 -8.12
C ARG A 172 8.96 -25.49 -8.30
N ILE A 173 9.64 -25.17 -7.20
CA ILE A 173 10.88 -24.37 -7.27
C ILE A 173 11.95 -25.10 -8.08
N GLN A 174 12.05 -26.43 -7.92
CA GLN A 174 12.97 -27.27 -8.68
C GLN A 174 12.73 -27.12 -10.19
N ASP A 175 11.48 -27.12 -10.63
CA ASP A 175 11.13 -26.97 -12.05
C ASP A 175 11.62 -25.61 -12.58
N LEU A 176 11.52 -24.53 -11.81
CA LEU A 176 12.04 -23.22 -12.21
C LEU A 176 13.57 -23.18 -12.31
N ILE A 177 14.26 -23.93 -11.44
CA ILE A 177 15.72 -24.07 -11.47
C ILE A 177 16.13 -24.87 -12.71
N GLU A 178 15.46 -26.01 -12.98
CA GLU A 178 15.76 -26.88 -14.11
C GLU A 178 15.46 -26.23 -15.47
N LEU A 179 14.40 -25.41 -15.53
CA LEU A 179 14.06 -24.59 -16.69
C LEU A 179 14.97 -23.37 -16.84
N ASN A 180 15.98 -23.22 -15.99
CA ASN A 180 16.94 -22.11 -16.02
C ASN A 180 16.30 -20.71 -15.94
N ILE A 181 15.06 -20.64 -15.42
CA ILE A 181 14.32 -19.37 -15.30
C ILE A 181 14.95 -18.49 -14.22
N LEU A 182 15.59 -19.11 -13.22
CA LEU A 182 16.27 -18.44 -12.11
C LEU A 182 17.76 -18.14 -12.38
N GLN A 183 18.23 -18.27 -13.63
CA GLN A 183 19.63 -17.96 -13.95
C GLN A 183 19.91 -16.46 -13.93
N ILE A 184 21.13 -16.11 -13.50
CA ILE A 184 21.63 -14.73 -13.40
C ILE A 184 21.64 -14.02 -14.76
N GLU A 185 21.90 -14.75 -15.84
CA GLU A 185 21.95 -14.18 -17.20
C GLU A 185 20.61 -13.57 -17.64
N ASN A 186 19.50 -14.10 -17.13
CA ASN A 186 18.16 -13.62 -17.43
C ASN A 186 17.62 -12.64 -16.37
N GLN A 187 18.46 -12.24 -15.40
CA GLN A 187 18.08 -11.36 -14.31
C GLN A 187 17.63 -9.98 -14.80
N ASP A 188 18.21 -9.45 -15.88
CA ASP A 188 17.82 -8.15 -16.45
C ASP A 188 16.42 -8.19 -17.06
N VAL A 189 16.14 -9.22 -17.87
CA VAL A 189 14.80 -9.45 -18.45
C VAL A 189 13.79 -9.64 -17.32
N PHE A 190 14.18 -10.40 -16.30
CA PHE A 190 13.36 -10.62 -15.12
C PHE A 190 13.05 -9.33 -14.36
N ILE A 191 14.07 -8.49 -14.09
CA ILE A 191 13.89 -7.20 -13.42
C ILE A 191 12.98 -6.29 -14.26
N GLN A 192 13.09 -6.31 -15.58
CA GLN A 192 12.22 -5.55 -16.46
C GLN A 192 10.76 -6.02 -16.39
N ILE A 193 10.52 -7.33 -16.50
CA ILE A 193 9.18 -7.92 -16.39
C ILE A 193 8.58 -7.63 -15.01
N HIS A 194 9.34 -7.80 -13.93
CA HIS A 194 8.88 -7.48 -12.58
C HIS A 194 8.58 -5.98 -12.40
N LYS A 195 9.43 -5.09 -12.92
CA LYS A 195 9.18 -3.64 -12.90
C LYS A 195 7.90 -3.31 -13.67
N GLN A 196 7.67 -3.94 -14.82
CA GLN A 196 6.43 -3.80 -15.57
C GLN A 196 5.23 -4.31 -14.76
N ALA A 197 5.30 -5.53 -14.21
CA ALA A 197 4.28 -6.14 -13.37
C ALA A 197 3.91 -5.24 -12.17
N THR A 198 4.91 -4.67 -11.51
CA THR A 198 4.71 -3.76 -10.36
C THR A 198 4.03 -2.47 -10.78
N ARG A 199 4.42 -1.87 -11.92
CA ARG A 199 3.75 -0.68 -12.47
C ARG A 199 2.30 -1.00 -12.81
N GLU A 200 2.07 -2.15 -13.43
CA GLU A 200 0.77 -2.64 -13.82
C GLU A 200 -0.16 -2.89 -12.61
N GLN A 201 0.35 -3.50 -11.55
CA GLN A 201 -0.42 -3.71 -10.32
C GLN A 201 -0.78 -2.36 -9.66
N LYS A 202 0.18 -1.44 -9.54
CA LYS A 202 -0.08 -0.09 -9.02
C LYS A 202 -1.14 0.65 -9.85
N LEU A 203 -1.13 0.44 -11.16
CA LEU A 203 -2.11 1.01 -12.06
C LEU A 203 -3.51 0.42 -11.81
N LYS A 204 -3.59 -0.90 -11.63
CA LYS A 204 -4.84 -1.61 -11.29
C LYS A 204 -5.41 -1.14 -9.95
N ASP A 205 -4.57 -1.02 -8.92
CA ASP A 205 -4.98 -0.55 -7.60
C ASP A 205 -5.55 0.88 -7.67
N LYS A 206 -4.92 1.75 -8.47
CA LYS A 206 -5.42 3.11 -8.72
C LYS A 206 -6.77 3.10 -9.42
N LEU A 207 -6.95 2.29 -10.47
CA LEU A 207 -8.24 2.16 -11.16
C LEU A 207 -9.34 1.63 -10.22
N MET A 208 -9.03 0.61 -9.42
CA MET A 208 -9.97 0.07 -8.45
C MET A 208 -10.37 1.13 -7.42
N HIS A 209 -9.41 1.88 -6.90
CA HIS A 209 -9.68 2.99 -5.99
C HIS A 209 -10.55 4.08 -6.61
N MET A 210 -10.31 4.42 -7.90
CA MET A 210 -11.15 5.37 -8.62
C MET A 210 -12.58 4.87 -8.81
N GLN A 211 -12.76 3.58 -9.10
CA GLN A 211 -14.09 2.99 -9.22
C GLN A 211 -14.84 3.01 -7.89
N THR A 212 -14.18 2.65 -6.79
CA THR A 212 -14.76 2.76 -5.44
C THR A 212 -15.13 4.22 -5.13
N TRP A 213 -14.23 5.16 -5.39
CA TRP A 213 -14.50 6.59 -5.18
C TRP A 213 -15.70 7.09 -5.99
N LEU A 214 -15.82 6.70 -7.27
CA LEU A 214 -16.98 7.04 -8.10
C LEU A 214 -18.28 6.51 -7.51
N SER A 215 -18.24 5.32 -6.91
CA SER A 215 -19.41 4.68 -6.31
C SER A 215 -19.82 5.36 -4.99
N GLU A 216 -18.86 5.99 -4.31
CA GLU A 216 -19.07 6.76 -3.07
C GLU A 216 -19.42 8.23 -3.34
N LEU A 217 -19.23 8.71 -4.57
CA LEU A 217 -19.52 10.09 -4.94
C LEU A 217 -21.04 10.33 -4.91
N HIS A 218 -21.48 11.13 -3.94
CA HIS A 218 -22.88 11.50 -3.78
C HIS A 218 -23.03 13.02 -3.87
N TYR A 219 -23.99 13.47 -4.69
CA TYR A 219 -24.38 14.86 -4.73
C TYR A 219 -25.17 15.22 -3.47
N ARG A 220 -24.77 16.30 -2.79
CA ARG A 220 -25.52 16.82 -1.66
C ARG A 220 -26.59 17.78 -2.16
N MET A 221 -27.84 17.46 -1.87
CA MET A 221 -28.99 18.30 -2.21
C MET A 221 -29.55 18.96 -0.96
N ALA A 222 -30.01 20.20 -1.09
CA ALA A 222 -30.68 20.91 -0.02
C ALA A 222 -31.93 21.62 -0.52
N LYS A 223 -32.90 21.78 0.38
CA LYS A 223 -34.15 22.46 0.08
C LYS A 223 -33.90 23.94 -0.20
N TYR A 224 -34.31 24.40 -1.39
CA TYR A 224 -34.26 25.81 -1.77
C TYR A 224 -35.24 26.62 -0.93
N LYS A 225 -34.75 27.68 -0.29
CA LYS A 225 -35.57 28.67 0.41
C LYS A 225 -35.52 29.99 -0.39
N PRO A 226 -36.66 30.49 -0.88
CA PRO A 226 -36.70 31.76 -1.59
C PRO A 226 -36.17 32.91 -0.72
N PRO A 227 -35.44 33.89 -1.29
CA PRO A 227 -35.02 35.07 -0.52
C PRO A 227 -36.26 35.84 -0.02
N LEU A 228 -36.22 36.24 1.25
CA LEU A 228 -37.30 37.00 1.89
C LEU A 228 -37.54 38.32 1.15
N LYS A 229 -38.80 38.60 0.79
CA LYS A 229 -39.17 39.88 0.18
C LYS A 229 -39.02 41.00 1.21
N ILE A 230 -38.08 41.91 1.03
CA ILE A 230 -38.01 43.14 1.85
C ILE A 230 -39.09 44.10 1.32
N THR A 231 -40.21 44.17 2.00
CA THR A 231 -41.25 45.17 1.68
C THR A 231 -41.03 46.38 2.57
N THR A 232 -40.53 47.50 2.03
CA THR A 232 -40.48 48.77 2.77
C THR A 232 -41.90 49.29 2.98
N VAL A 233 -42.49 49.02 4.15
CA VAL A 233 -43.80 49.58 4.53
C VAL A 233 -43.62 51.05 4.88
N ARG A 234 -44.05 51.94 3.97
CA ARG A 234 -44.08 53.39 4.20
C ARG A 234 -45.25 53.74 5.11
N ASN A 235 -45.07 53.63 6.42
CA ASN A 235 -46.10 53.99 7.40
C ASN A 235 -46.51 55.46 7.22
N ARG A 236 -47.75 55.70 6.79
CA ARG A 236 -48.37 57.03 6.82
C ARG A 236 -48.56 57.42 8.28
N ILE A 237 -47.65 58.24 8.81
CA ILE A 237 -47.76 58.82 10.14
C ILE A 237 -49.08 59.60 10.22
N THR A 238 -49.98 59.15 11.11
CA THR A 238 -51.26 59.79 11.40
C THR A 238 -51.05 61.20 11.97
N SER A 239 -51.94 62.13 11.61
CA SER A 239 -51.86 63.58 11.82
C SER A 239 -51.69 64.02 13.28
N SER A 240 -51.96 63.15 14.25
CA SER A 240 -51.82 63.39 15.69
C SER A 240 -50.35 63.55 16.14
N TYR A 241 -49.39 62.88 15.49
CA TYR A 241 -47.98 63.00 15.86
C TYR A 241 -47.31 64.27 15.31
N ARG A 242 -47.83 64.81 14.21
CA ARG A 242 -47.33 66.06 13.59
C ARG A 242 -47.53 67.28 14.50
N GLN A 243 -48.62 67.33 15.27
CA GLN A 243 -48.90 68.44 16.19
C GLN A 243 -48.00 68.44 17.45
N ARG A 244 -47.54 67.28 17.93
CA ARG A 244 -46.62 67.21 19.09
C ARG A 244 -45.19 67.62 18.74
N LEU A 245 -44.75 67.41 17.50
CA LEU A 245 -43.43 67.83 17.02
C LEU A 245 -43.32 69.35 16.75
N SER A 246 -44.43 70.04 16.53
CA SER A 246 -44.44 71.51 16.34
C SER A 246 -44.11 72.26 17.65
N ARG A 247 -44.65 71.81 18.79
CA ARG A 247 -44.36 72.43 20.11
C ARG A 247 -42.92 72.23 20.57
N TYR A 248 -42.25 71.17 20.12
CA TYR A 248 -40.84 70.93 20.44
C TYR A 248 -39.86 71.70 19.53
N ARG A 249 -40.31 72.20 18.37
CA ARG A 249 -39.46 72.98 17.45
C ARG A 249 -39.32 74.46 17.83
N GLU A 250 -40.28 75.03 18.57
CA GLU A 250 -40.19 76.42 19.04
C GLU A 250 -39.19 76.63 20.19
N LEU A 251 -38.89 75.59 20.98
CA LEU A 251 -37.93 75.69 22.10
C LEU A 251 -36.46 75.46 21.71
N ARG A 252 -36.15 75.23 20.43
CA ARG A 252 -34.78 74.86 20.00
C ARG A 252 -34.30 75.58 18.75
N SER A 253 -34.59 76.87 18.61
CA SER A 253 -33.89 77.73 17.65
C SER A 253 -32.60 78.29 18.24
N ARG A 254 -31.58 77.44 18.41
CA ARG A 254 -30.16 77.83 18.58
C ARG A 254 -29.27 76.58 18.53
N THR A 255 -28.98 76.13 17.31
CA THR A 255 -27.75 75.47 16.84
C THR A 255 -28.06 74.72 15.52
N PRO A 256 -27.25 74.88 14.45
CA PRO A 256 -27.41 74.12 13.23
C PRO A 256 -26.64 72.79 13.30
N THR A 257 -27.02 71.87 12.40
CA THR A 257 -26.48 70.52 12.12
C THR A 257 -26.86 69.38 13.08
N ALA A 258 -28.07 68.83 12.86
CA ALA A 258 -28.37 67.42 13.12
C ALA A 258 -29.04 66.83 11.87
N ILE A 259 -28.41 65.79 11.35
CA ILE A 259 -28.79 65.00 10.17
C ILE A 259 -30.19 64.41 10.38
N LYS A 260 -31.04 64.54 9.37
CA LYS A 260 -32.36 63.89 9.30
C LYS A 260 -32.16 62.38 9.10
N THR A 261 -32.02 61.61 10.18
CA THR A 261 -32.24 60.16 10.13
C THR A 261 -33.74 59.90 10.21
N SER A 262 -34.33 59.64 9.05
CA SER A 262 -35.63 59.00 8.93
C SER A 262 -35.49 57.59 9.49
N THR A 263 -36.13 57.30 10.63
CA THR A 263 -36.21 55.96 11.20
C THR A 263 -37.15 55.11 10.32
N GLU A 264 -36.60 54.45 9.31
CA GLU A 264 -37.27 53.37 8.59
C GLU A 264 -37.23 52.11 9.48
N VAL A 265 -38.39 51.66 9.95
CA VAL A 265 -38.51 50.39 10.66
C VAL A 265 -38.64 49.30 9.61
N LEU A 266 -37.57 48.53 9.42
CA LEU A 266 -37.54 47.29 8.63
C LEU A 266 -38.44 46.25 9.33
N VAL A 267 -39.62 45.98 8.75
CA VAL A 267 -40.44 44.83 9.15
C VAL A 267 -40.15 43.69 8.17
N THR A 268 -39.38 42.71 8.63
CA THR A 268 -39.26 41.41 7.95
C THR A 268 -40.57 40.66 8.14
N THR A 269 -41.43 40.67 7.14
CA THR A 269 -42.59 39.77 7.10
C THR A 269 -42.11 38.45 6.49
N GLU A 270 -42.03 37.41 7.31
CA GLU A 270 -41.89 36.05 6.78
C GLU A 270 -43.09 35.74 5.87
N PRO A 271 -42.88 35.24 4.64
CA PRO A 271 -43.99 34.79 3.82
C PRO A 271 -44.63 33.57 4.49
N SER A 272 -45.93 33.68 4.72
CA SER A 272 -46.83 32.60 5.15
C SER A 272 -46.57 31.31 4.39
N ILE A 273 -46.48 30.22 5.15
CA ILE A 273 -45.93 28.89 4.83
C ILE A 273 -46.76 28.08 3.82
N ASP A 274 -47.90 28.56 3.33
CA ASP A 274 -48.77 27.74 2.50
C ASP A 274 -48.58 28.05 1.01
N THR A 275 -48.05 27.07 0.24
CA THR A 275 -47.85 26.99 -1.23
C THR A 275 -46.46 27.26 -1.81
N VAL A 276 -45.36 26.79 -1.19
CA VAL A 276 -44.07 26.67 -1.90
C VAL A 276 -43.72 25.20 -2.09
N GLU A 277 -44.10 24.67 -3.25
CA GLU A 277 -43.67 23.38 -3.78
C GLU A 277 -42.14 23.26 -3.69
N GLU A 278 -41.69 22.16 -3.08
CA GLU A 278 -40.32 21.95 -2.61
C GLU A 278 -39.37 21.76 -3.80
N ALA A 279 -38.46 22.70 -4.02
CA ALA A 279 -37.37 22.53 -4.97
C ALA A 279 -36.08 22.20 -4.21
N TYR A 280 -35.29 21.27 -4.72
CA TYR A 280 -33.97 20.94 -4.22
C TYR A 280 -32.90 21.62 -5.08
N ILE A 281 -31.79 22.03 -4.46
CA ILE A 281 -30.62 22.58 -5.14
C ILE A 281 -29.39 21.78 -4.73
N MET A 282 -28.47 21.61 -5.67
CA MET A 282 -27.16 21.02 -5.42
C MET A 282 -26.31 22.00 -4.61
N ILE A 283 -25.77 21.52 -3.49
CA ILE A 283 -24.80 22.22 -2.64
C ILE A 283 -23.42 21.58 -2.83
N ASN A 284 -22.35 22.35 -2.61
CA ASN A 284 -20.96 21.90 -2.74
C ASN A 284 -20.58 21.42 -4.15
N SER A 285 -21.26 21.89 -5.20
CA SER A 285 -20.92 21.58 -6.60
C SER A 285 -19.46 21.92 -6.93
N GLN A 286 -18.92 23.01 -6.39
CA GLN A 286 -17.52 23.42 -6.58
C GLN A 286 -16.52 22.43 -5.95
N GLU A 287 -16.87 21.85 -4.80
CA GLU A 287 -16.04 20.84 -4.13
C GLU A 287 -16.01 19.55 -4.95
N ILE A 288 -17.17 19.12 -5.46
CA ILE A 288 -17.30 17.95 -6.34
C ILE A 288 -16.51 18.15 -7.64
N LEU A 289 -16.64 19.32 -8.27
CA LEU A 289 -15.89 19.65 -9.49
C LEU A 289 -14.38 19.64 -9.26
N ARG A 290 -13.91 20.23 -8.15
CA ARG A 290 -12.49 20.19 -7.79
C ARG A 290 -12.00 18.76 -7.57
N LEU A 291 -12.77 17.93 -6.88
CA LEU A 291 -12.41 16.53 -6.66
C LEU A 291 -12.32 15.74 -7.98
N ILE A 292 -13.24 15.99 -8.92
CA ILE A 292 -13.20 15.41 -10.26
C ILE A 292 -11.95 15.89 -11.02
N GLU A 293 -11.63 17.18 -10.96
CA GLU A 293 -10.44 17.76 -11.59
C GLU A 293 -9.13 17.18 -11.04
N ASP A 294 -9.02 17.04 -9.72
CA ASP A 294 -7.87 16.40 -9.06
C ASP A 294 -7.70 14.94 -9.53
N ARG A 295 -8.80 14.22 -9.79
CA ARG A 295 -8.78 12.84 -10.29
C ARG A 295 -8.47 12.74 -11.79
N LEU A 296 -8.97 13.67 -12.60
CA LEU A 296 -8.58 13.80 -14.00
C LEU A 296 -7.09 14.12 -14.15
N LEU A 297 -6.54 14.99 -13.31
CA LEU A 297 -5.11 15.30 -13.28
C LEU A 297 -4.29 14.06 -12.89
N LEU A 298 -4.76 13.26 -11.92
CA LEU A 298 -4.16 11.97 -11.59
C LEU A 298 -4.19 11.00 -12.78
N LEU A 299 -5.28 10.92 -13.54
CA LEU A 299 -5.34 10.09 -14.75
C LEU A 299 -4.34 10.55 -15.81
N TYR A 300 -4.24 11.86 -16.04
CA TYR A 300 -3.29 12.43 -17.00
C TYR A 300 -1.82 12.22 -16.61
N THR A 301 -1.48 12.43 -15.35
CA THR A 301 -0.10 12.28 -14.86
C THR A 301 0.36 10.82 -14.78
N ASN A 302 -0.59 9.87 -14.70
CA ASN A 302 -0.32 8.44 -14.61
C ASN A 302 -0.57 7.69 -15.91
N GLU A 303 -0.79 8.38 -17.03
CA GLU A 303 -1.04 7.73 -18.32
C GLU A 303 0.16 6.84 -18.71
N PRO A 304 -0.04 5.53 -18.90
CA PRO A 304 1.03 4.62 -19.27
C PRO A 304 1.27 4.74 -20.77
N PHE A 305 2.02 5.75 -21.21
CA PHE A 305 2.38 5.88 -22.63
C PHE A 305 3.38 4.83 -23.13
N HIS A 306 3.88 3.94 -22.27
CA HIS A 306 4.91 2.99 -22.68
C HIS A 306 4.60 1.55 -22.22
N SER A 307 4.31 0.74 -23.24
CA SER A 307 4.33 -0.72 -23.35
C SER A 307 3.07 -1.52 -22.93
N ASN A 308 2.38 -1.99 -23.97
CA ASN A 308 1.87 -3.36 -24.14
C ASN A 308 0.58 -3.84 -23.45
N VAL A 309 -0.31 -2.96 -22.99
CA VAL A 309 -1.66 -3.41 -22.64
C VAL A 309 -2.72 -2.51 -23.27
N ASP A 310 -2.99 -2.76 -24.56
CA ASP A 310 -4.03 -2.09 -25.34
C ASP A 310 -5.38 -2.09 -24.59
N THR A 311 -5.73 -3.20 -23.95
CA THR A 311 -6.96 -3.36 -23.17
C THR A 311 -7.05 -2.42 -21.97
N ARG A 312 -5.92 -2.11 -21.31
CA ARG A 312 -5.93 -1.20 -20.15
C ARG A 312 -5.90 0.25 -20.58
N ARG A 313 -5.22 0.56 -21.69
CA ARG A 313 -5.31 1.88 -22.30
C ARG A 313 -6.75 2.26 -22.63
N GLU A 314 -7.52 1.32 -23.17
CA GLU A 314 -8.95 1.51 -23.41
C GLU A 314 -9.74 1.78 -22.12
N GLN A 315 -9.47 1.04 -21.04
CA GLN A 315 -10.11 1.29 -19.74
C GLN A 315 -9.79 2.69 -19.21
N PHE A 316 -8.53 3.13 -19.28
CA PHE A 316 -8.14 4.49 -18.89
C PHE A 316 -8.86 5.56 -19.71
N GLN A 317 -8.96 5.37 -21.02
CA GLN A 317 -9.69 6.28 -21.90
C GLN A 317 -11.18 6.30 -21.61
N GLN A 318 -11.79 5.15 -21.29
CA GLN A 318 -13.18 5.08 -20.87
C GLN A 318 -13.42 5.85 -19.58
N TYR A 319 -12.59 5.64 -18.55
CA TYR A 319 -12.68 6.40 -17.31
C TYR A 319 -12.47 7.90 -17.57
N TYR A 320 -11.48 8.28 -18.37
CA TYR A 320 -11.24 9.66 -18.74
C TYR A 320 -12.51 10.32 -19.31
N ARG A 321 -13.14 9.69 -20.31
CA ARG A 321 -14.39 10.18 -20.91
C ARG A 321 -15.53 10.26 -19.90
N LEU A 322 -15.65 9.27 -19.02
CA LEU A 322 -16.67 9.27 -17.97
C LEU A 322 -16.49 10.44 -17.00
N PHE A 323 -15.27 10.67 -16.51
CA PHE A 323 -14.98 11.79 -15.60
C PHE A 323 -15.18 13.15 -16.27
N ASP A 324 -14.78 13.28 -17.54
CA ASP A 324 -14.97 14.51 -18.32
C ASP A 324 -16.45 14.81 -18.57
N ASN A 325 -17.23 13.79 -18.95
CA ASN A 325 -18.68 13.90 -19.11
C ASN A 325 -19.37 14.26 -17.78
N VAL A 326 -18.99 13.62 -16.68
CA VAL A 326 -19.56 13.94 -15.36
C VAL A 326 -19.23 15.38 -14.98
N LYS A 327 -17.98 15.82 -15.19
CA LYS A 327 -17.57 17.20 -14.96
C LYS A 327 -18.43 18.19 -15.76
N GLU A 328 -18.57 17.98 -17.07
CA GLU A 328 -19.35 18.84 -17.95
C GLU A 328 -20.83 18.89 -17.50
N MET A 329 -21.41 17.73 -17.20
CA MET A 329 -22.79 17.65 -16.72
C MET A 329 -22.98 18.38 -15.38
N THR A 330 -22.06 18.22 -14.42
CA THR A 330 -22.11 18.96 -13.15
C THR A 330 -21.96 20.46 -13.34
N GLN A 331 -21.11 20.91 -14.27
CA GLN A 331 -20.94 22.34 -14.59
C GLN A 331 -22.20 22.93 -15.22
N LEU A 332 -22.73 22.29 -16.25
CA LEU A 332 -23.98 22.70 -16.92
C LEU A 332 -25.15 22.74 -15.93
N TRP A 333 -25.22 21.75 -15.04
CA TRP A 333 -26.22 21.71 -13.97
C TRP A 333 -26.11 22.91 -13.04
N PHE A 334 -24.89 23.18 -12.54
CA PHE A 334 -24.65 24.29 -11.61
C PHE A 334 -24.95 25.65 -12.26
N GLU A 335 -24.56 25.85 -13.51
CA GLU A 335 -24.89 27.08 -14.24
C GLU A 335 -26.39 27.24 -14.44
N THR A 336 -27.08 26.15 -14.81
CA THR A 336 -28.53 26.15 -15.02
C THR A 336 -29.25 26.45 -13.70
N GLN A 337 -28.84 25.81 -12.60
CA GLN A 337 -29.36 26.06 -11.26
C GLN A 337 -29.18 27.53 -10.85
N ASN A 338 -27.99 28.12 -11.06
CA ASN A 338 -27.74 29.52 -10.72
C ASN A 338 -28.61 30.48 -11.52
N ARG A 339 -28.76 30.23 -12.84
CA ARG A 339 -29.64 31.02 -13.70
C ARG A 339 -31.11 30.87 -13.28
N TRP A 340 -31.54 29.66 -12.92
CA TRP A 340 -32.89 29.39 -12.41
C TRP A 340 -33.15 30.10 -11.07
N ILE A 341 -32.23 30.02 -10.10
CA ILE A 341 -32.32 30.75 -8.82
C ILE A 341 -32.43 32.26 -9.07
N PHE A 342 -31.58 32.79 -9.95
CA PHE A 342 -31.61 34.21 -10.33
C PHE A 342 -32.97 34.61 -10.91
N LEU A 343 -33.47 33.88 -11.91
CA LEU A 343 -34.77 34.15 -12.54
C LEU A 343 -35.92 34.03 -11.54
N ARG A 344 -35.91 33.00 -10.68
CA ARG A 344 -36.93 32.82 -9.63
C ARG A 344 -36.93 33.98 -8.65
N SER A 345 -35.75 34.46 -8.24
CA SER A 345 -35.61 35.61 -7.34
C SER A 345 -36.05 36.93 -8.00
N ALA A 346 -35.66 37.17 -9.25
CA ALA A 346 -36.00 38.37 -10.00
C ALA A 346 -37.50 38.46 -10.27
N LEU A 347 -38.12 37.36 -10.73
CA LEU A 347 -39.57 37.29 -10.98
C LEU A 347 -40.40 37.39 -9.69
N ALA A 348 -39.88 36.85 -8.57
CA ALA A 348 -40.53 37.00 -7.26
C ALA A 348 -40.53 38.46 -6.75
N ASN A 349 -39.45 39.20 -7.01
CA ASN A 349 -39.28 40.59 -6.60
C ASN A 349 -40.04 41.58 -7.49
N LEU A 350 -40.22 41.28 -8.78
CA LEU A 350 -40.81 42.21 -9.74
C LEU A 350 -42.35 42.33 -9.67
N ASN A 351 -43.04 41.63 -8.77
CA ASN A 351 -44.52 41.68 -8.62
C ASN A 351 -45.28 41.64 -9.97
N ILE A 352 -44.76 40.89 -10.95
CA ILE A 352 -45.25 40.84 -12.35
C ILE A 352 -46.66 40.25 -12.45
N LYS A 353 -47.21 39.71 -11.36
CA LYS A 353 -48.59 39.24 -11.32
C LYS A 353 -49.62 40.34 -11.62
N THR A 354 -49.25 41.63 -11.60
CA THR A 354 -50.21 42.75 -11.71
C THR A 354 -49.98 43.78 -12.82
N ASP A 355 -48.89 43.77 -13.59
CA ASP A 355 -48.64 44.80 -14.62
C ASP A 355 -48.82 44.28 -16.06
N GLU A 356 -49.63 44.98 -16.85
CA GLU A 356 -50.11 44.69 -18.22
C GLU A 356 -49.03 44.78 -19.33
N GLN A 357 -47.77 44.48 -19.03
CA GLN A 357 -46.75 44.36 -20.08
C GLN A 357 -46.79 42.95 -20.67
N THR A 358 -47.40 42.83 -21.86
CA THR A 358 -47.58 41.58 -22.64
C THR A 358 -46.30 40.75 -22.78
N ASN A 359 -45.13 41.39 -22.86
CA ASN A 359 -43.84 40.70 -22.95
C ASN A 359 -43.42 40.03 -21.63
N LEU A 360 -43.69 40.63 -20.47
CA LEU A 360 -43.33 40.07 -19.16
C LEU A 360 -44.20 38.87 -18.79
N LYS A 361 -45.48 38.88 -19.19
CA LYS A 361 -46.38 37.74 -19.01
C LYS A 361 -45.96 36.51 -19.83
N GLN A 362 -45.50 36.72 -21.07
CA GLN A 362 -44.96 35.63 -21.90
C GLN A 362 -43.68 35.04 -21.31
N ILE A 363 -42.78 35.88 -20.79
CA ILE A 363 -41.55 35.43 -20.10
C ILE A 363 -41.90 34.63 -18.84
N TYR A 364 -42.89 35.07 -18.07
CA TYR A 364 -43.36 34.36 -16.88
C TYR A 364 -43.95 32.98 -17.22
N MET A 365 -44.76 32.87 -18.27
CA MET A 365 -45.33 31.58 -18.71
C MET A 365 -44.26 30.60 -19.22
N LYS A 366 -43.25 31.09 -19.95
CA LYS A 366 -42.10 30.25 -20.35
C LYS A 366 -41.28 29.82 -19.13
N PHE A 367 -41.14 30.69 -18.14
CA PHE A 367 -40.42 30.36 -16.92
C PHE A 367 -41.15 29.32 -16.06
N THR A 368 -42.49 29.34 -16.00
CA THR A 368 -43.24 28.32 -15.25
C THR A 368 -43.06 26.92 -15.83
N GLU A 369 -43.00 26.78 -17.16
CA GLU A 369 -42.69 25.52 -17.83
C GLU A 369 -41.26 25.04 -17.51
N ILE A 370 -40.29 25.95 -17.49
CA ILE A 370 -38.90 25.64 -17.10
C ILE A 370 -38.81 25.29 -15.61
N ASP A 371 -39.58 25.94 -14.75
CA ASP A 371 -39.61 25.69 -13.30
C ASP A 371 -40.19 24.32 -12.98
N GLU A 372 -41.24 23.90 -13.69
CA GLU A 372 -41.79 22.54 -13.61
C GLU A 372 -40.76 21.49 -14.07
N ASN A 373 -40.14 21.72 -15.24
CA ASN A 373 -39.11 20.82 -15.75
C ASN A 373 -37.90 20.72 -14.80
N PHE A 374 -37.44 21.84 -14.23
CA PHE A 374 -36.31 21.85 -13.30
C PHE A 374 -36.62 21.06 -12.01
N ARG A 375 -37.89 21.05 -11.57
CA ARG A 375 -38.32 20.26 -10.41
C ARG A 375 -38.42 18.77 -10.70
N VAL A 376 -38.76 18.36 -11.92
CA VAL A 376 -38.87 16.94 -12.31
C VAL A 376 -37.51 16.25 -12.41
N ILE A 377 -36.43 17.00 -12.67
CA ILE A 377 -35.09 16.42 -12.74
C ILE A 377 -34.51 16.15 -11.33
N TYR A 378 -35.22 16.53 -10.27
CA TYR A 378 -34.96 16.19 -8.87
C TYR A 378 -35.99 15.21 -8.33
#